data_AF-A0A847Z8I1-F1
#
_entry.id   AF-A0A847Z8I1-F1
#
_cell.length_a   1.000
_cell.length_b   1.000
_cell.length_c   1.000
_cell.angle_alpha   90.00
_cell.angle_beta   90.00
_cell.angle_gamma   90.00
#
_symmetry.space_group_name_H-M   'P 1'
#
loop_
_entity.id
_entity.type
_entity.pdbx_description
1 polymer ?
#
loop_
_entity_poly.entity_id
_entity_poly.type
_entity_poly.pdbx_seq_one_letter_code
_entity_poly.pdbx_strand_id
1 'polypeptide(L)' 'MPKDTFFNLNEEKRIKVLKSAVSEFLDKGYEKGNIETIAKN' A
#
# COMPACT_ATOMS: atom_id res chain seq x y z
N MET A 1 8.18 -2.73 -9.98
CA MET A 1 8.82 -1.60 -9.25
C MET A 1 7.77 -0.52 -9.05
N PRO A 2 7.63 0.05 -7.84
CA PRO A 2 6.82 1.25 -7.62
C PRO A 2 7.33 2.41 -8.49
N LYS A 3 6.44 3.35 -8.84
CA LYS A 3 6.81 4.52 -9.64
C LYS A 3 7.70 5.48 -8.85
N ASP A 4 8.48 6.30 -9.53
CA ASP A 4 9.31 7.33 -8.91
C ASP A 4 8.48 8.29 -8.04
N THR A 5 7.21 8.52 -8.41
CA THR A 5 6.27 9.31 -7.62
C THR A 5 6.02 8.75 -6.23
N PHE A 6 6.10 7.43 -6.04
CA PHE A 6 6.04 6.80 -4.73
C PHE A 6 7.30 7.07 -3.92
N PHE A 7 8.47 7.01 -4.54
CA PHE A 7 9.75 7.27 -3.87
C PHE A 7 9.92 8.76 -3.52
N ASN A 8 9.28 9.66 -4.27
CA ASN A 8 9.24 11.10 -3.98
C ASN A 8 8.36 11.48 -2.78
N LEU A 9 7.59 10.54 -2.22
CA LEU A 9 6.86 10.78 -0.98
C LEU A 9 7.83 10.85 0.22
N ASN A 10 7.44 11.62 1.23
CA ASN A 10 8.15 11.59 2.50
C ASN A 10 8.10 10.18 3.12
N GLU A 11 9.11 9.87 3.93
CA GLU A 11 9.31 8.51 4.45
C GLU A 11 8.08 7.97 5.19
N GLU A 12 7.47 8.81 6.02
CA GLU A 12 6.26 8.47 6.77
C GLU A 12 5.10 8.03 5.86
N LYS A 13 4.82 8.78 4.79
CA LYS A 13 3.77 8.41 3.83
C LYS A 13 4.11 7.12 3.08
N ARG A 14 5.39 6.91 2.73
CA ARG A 14 5.82 5.66 2.09
C ARG A 14 5.59 4.46 2.99
N ILE A 15 5.99 4.56 4.26
CA ILE A 15 5.78 3.50 5.27
C ILE A 15 4.30 3.23 5.46
N LYS A 16 3.47 4.29 5.54
CA LYS A 16 2.02 4.14 5.68
C LYS A 16 1.41 3.33 4.53
N VAL A 17 1.71 3.72 3.29
CA VAL A 17 1.21 3.02 2.09
C VAL A 17 1.68 1.56 2.06
N LEU A 18 2.95 1.29 2.38
CA LEU A 18 3.48 -0.07 2.45
C LEU A 18 2.77 -0.92 3.51
N LYS A 19 2.57 -0.38 4.72
CA LYS A 19 1.87 -1.09 5.79
C LYS A 19 0.43 -1.40 5.43
N SER A 20 -0.31 -0.43 4.89
CA SER A 20 -1.70 -0.64 4.43
C SER A 20 -1.76 -1.72 3.35
N ALA A 21 -0.84 -1.69 2.38
CA ALA A 21 -0.78 -2.70 1.31
C ALA A 21 -0.42 -4.09 1.84
N VAL A 22 0.61 -4.20 2.68
CA VAL A 22 1.01 -5.48 3.28
C VAL A 22 -0.11 -6.06 4.13
N SER A 23 -0.78 -5.25 4.95
CA SER A 23 -1.89 -5.72 5.78
C SER A 23 -3.06 -6.27 4.95
N GLU A 24 -3.46 -5.56 3.88
CA GLU A 24 -4.56 -5.98 3.02
C GLU A 24 -4.25 -7.30 2.31
N PHE A 25 -3.06 -7.41 1.71
CA PHE A 25 -2.69 -8.61 0.95
C PHE A 25 -2.28 -9.79 1.84
N LEU A 26 -1.85 -9.54 3.09
CA LEU A 26 -1.62 -10.60 4.06
C LEU A 26 -2.93 -11.23 4.53
N ASP A 27 -3.96 -10.41 4.78
CA ASP A 27 -5.26 -10.85 5.28
C ASP A 27 -6.12 -11.50 4.19
N LYS A 28 -6.22 -10.85 3.02
CA LYS A 28 -7.15 -11.28 1.95
C LYS A 28 -6.48 -12.05 0.83
N GLY A 29 -5.15 -12.00 0.73
CA GLY A 29 -4.42 -12.57 -0.39
C GLY A 29 -4.56 -11.75 -1.68
N TYR A 30 -3.89 -12.20 -2.74
CA TYR A 30 -3.80 -11.46 -3.99
C TYR A 30 -5.15 -11.27 -4.71
N GLU A 31 -5.95 -12.34 -4.82
CA GLU A 31 -7.21 -12.28 -5.60
C GLU A 31 -8.31 -11.49 -4.93
N LYS A 32 -8.31 -11.41 -3.59
CA LYS A 32 -9.38 -10.75 -2.82
C LYS A 32 -8.96 -9.41 -2.20
N GLY A 33 -7.67 -9.06 -2.28
CA GLY A 33 -7.17 -7.76 -1.82
C GLY A 33 -7.72 -6.62 -2.67
N ASN A 34 -8.15 -5.53 -2.03
CA ASN A 34 -8.76 -4.38 -2.70
C ASN A 34 -7.93 -3.10 -2.52
N ILE A 35 -7.57 -2.49 -3.65
CA ILE A 35 -6.80 -1.25 -3.71
C ILE A 35 -7.54 -0.08 -3.05
N GLU A 36 -8.87 -0.01 -3.14
CA GLU A 36 -9.66 1.02 -2.48
C GLU A 36 -9.51 0.97 -0.96
N THR A 37 -9.40 -0.23 -0.39
CA THR A 37 -9.16 -0.42 1.04
C THR A 37 -7.78 0.09 1.43
N ILE A 38 -6.77 -0.13 0.59
CA ILE A 38 -5.41 0.41 0.81
C ILE A 38 -5.41 1.94 0.74
N ALA A 39 -6.14 2.53 -0.22
CA ALA A 39 -6.17 3.98 -0.41
C ALA A 39 -6.94 4.75 0.68
N LYS A 40 -7.92 4.11 1.34
CA LYS A 40 -8.72 4.71 2.41
C LYS A 40 -8.02 4.72 3.77
N ASN A 41 -7.00 3.88 3.99
CA ASN A 41 -6.29 3.70 5.26
C ASN A 41 -5.02 4.54 5.34
#